data_AF-A0A3M0C578-F1
#
_entry.id   AF-A0A3M0C578-F1
#
_cell.length_a   1.000
_cell.length_b   1.000
_cell.length_c   1.000
_cell.angle_alpha   90.00
_cell.angle_beta   90.00
_cell.angle_gamma   90.00
#
_symmetry.space_group_name_H-M   'P 1'
#
loop_
_entity.id
_entity.type
_entity.pdbx_description
1 polymer ?
#
loop_
_entity_poly.entity_id
_entity_poly.type
_entity_poly.pdbx_seq_one_letter_code
_entity_poly.pdbx_strand_id
1 'polypeptide(L)'
;MSDNTAEDEPTMEEILASIRRIISDESEEDQSVDLEDEADVSAEQEPEPAPEPDPVAEPEPEPVPEPQPEPEPEPEPVPEPLPEPVAEPEPEPEPEPVFEPEPEPVPQPEPEPADLIAAEEEDVLELTEVVPPAGRQASGIVSQPVENIAAQSFAHLSHLMVTGYNGADNTLEAVVREMLRPMLQAWLDENLPSIVQDAVEREVARISRRK
;
A
#
# COMPACT_ATOMS: atom_id res chain seq x y z
N MET A 1 5.78 -25.46 13.69
CA MET A 1 7.18 -25.11 14.01
C MET A 1 7.53 -24.02 13.04
N SER A 2 7.56 -22.77 13.53
CA SER A 2 7.83 -21.60 12.70
C SER A 2 9.34 -21.50 12.51
N ASP A 3 9.79 -21.56 11.26
CA ASP A 3 11.16 -21.24 10.89
C ASP A 3 11.36 -19.73 11.06
N ASN A 4 12.31 -19.39 11.91
CA ASN A 4 12.75 -18.05 12.24
C ASN A 4 13.85 -17.64 11.24
N THR A 5 13.47 -17.14 10.06
CA THR A 5 14.41 -16.55 9.09
C THR A 5 14.78 -15.13 9.55
N ALA A 6 15.61 -15.07 10.59
CA ALA A 6 16.08 -13.81 11.16
C ALA A 6 17.60 -13.85 11.41
N GLU A 7 18.39 -14.41 10.49
CA GLU A 7 19.86 -14.34 10.55
C GLU A 7 20.45 -14.39 9.13
N ASP A 8 20.52 -13.24 8.44
CA ASP A 8 21.65 -12.83 7.58
C ASP A 8 21.37 -11.42 6.99
N GLU A 9 21.18 -10.44 7.87
CA GLU A 9 21.47 -9.06 7.44
C GLU A 9 22.99 -8.92 7.40
N PRO A 10 23.58 -8.55 6.24
CA PRO A 10 25.03 -8.48 6.11
C PRO A 10 25.58 -7.52 7.15
N THR A 11 26.62 -7.96 7.85
CA THR A 11 27.25 -7.14 8.89
C THR A 11 27.79 -5.86 8.25
N MET A 12 27.81 -4.77 9.02
CA MET A 12 28.31 -3.46 8.56
C MET A 12 29.72 -3.57 7.94
N GLU A 13 30.56 -4.48 8.46
CA GLU A 13 31.91 -4.72 7.94
C GLU A 13 31.91 -5.41 6.56
N GLU A 14 30.95 -6.29 6.27
CA GLU A 14 30.78 -6.93 4.96
C GLU A 14 30.27 -5.94 3.92
N ILE A 15 29.34 -5.05 4.31
CA ILE A 15 28.88 -3.95 3.45
C ILE A 15 30.07 -3.04 3.11
N LEU A 16 30.87 -2.66 4.09
CA LEU A 16 32.05 -1.80 3.89
C LEU A 16 33.17 -2.51 3.11
N ALA A 17 33.34 -3.83 3.29
CA ALA A 17 34.29 -4.64 2.52
C ALA A 17 33.86 -4.78 1.05
N SER A 18 32.56 -4.93 0.79
CA SER A 18 31.98 -4.98 -0.56
C SER A 18 32.20 -3.67 -1.31
N ILE A 19 31.93 -2.53 -0.65
CA ILE A 19 32.18 -1.19 -1.22
C ILE A 19 33.68 -0.97 -1.47
N ARG A 20 34.56 -1.33 -0.52
CA ARG A 20 36.02 -1.23 -0.73
C ARG A 20 36.51 -2.07 -1.91
N ARG A 21 35.95 -3.26 -2.09
CA ARG A 21 36.31 -4.13 -3.23
C ARG A 21 35.89 -3.52 -4.56
N ILE A 22 34.70 -2.94 -4.66
CA ILE A 22 34.20 -2.29 -5.87
C ILE A 22 35.09 -1.07 -6.23
N ILE A 23 35.44 -0.25 -5.25
CA ILE A 23 36.27 0.94 -5.49
C ILE A 23 37.72 0.56 -5.84
N SER A 24 38.27 -0.48 -5.21
CA SER A 24 39.64 -0.91 -5.49
C SER A 24 39.79 -1.62 -6.84
N ASP A 25 38.73 -2.27 -7.34
CA ASP A 25 38.72 -2.95 -8.66
C ASP A 25 38.56 -1.95 -9.82
N GLU A 26 37.95 -0.77 -9.57
CA GLU A 26 37.72 0.27 -10.58
C GLU A 26 38.82 1.37 -10.60
N SER A 27 39.75 1.41 -9.62
CA SER A 27 40.79 2.46 -9.55
C SER A 27 42.17 2.08 -10.12
N GLU A 28 42.37 0.87 -10.64
CA GLU A 28 43.67 0.44 -11.17
C GLU A 28 43.94 0.83 -12.64
N GLU A 29 43.04 1.56 -13.30
CA GLU A 29 43.25 1.99 -14.70
C GLU A 29 43.86 3.39 -14.88
N ASP A 30 44.16 4.16 -13.82
CA ASP A 30 44.58 5.57 -14.01
C ASP A 30 45.66 6.11 -13.05
N GLN A 31 46.65 5.31 -12.68
CA GLN A 31 47.84 5.83 -11.99
C GLN A 31 49.10 4.97 -12.13
N SER A 32 49.60 4.87 -13.36
CA SER A 32 50.99 4.47 -13.64
C SER A 32 51.78 5.68 -14.14
N VAL A 33 52.33 6.47 -13.21
CA VAL A 33 53.54 7.28 -13.45
C VAL A 33 54.45 7.16 -12.25
N ASP A 34 55.45 6.30 -12.42
CA ASP A 34 56.74 6.30 -11.72
C ASP A 34 57.30 7.71 -11.51
N LEU A 35 57.96 7.94 -10.37
CA LEU A 35 59.44 8.00 -10.30
C LEU A 35 59.89 8.47 -8.90
N GLU A 36 60.62 7.58 -8.25
CA GLU A 36 61.53 7.85 -7.12
C GLU A 36 62.66 8.79 -7.60
N ASP A 37 63.09 9.76 -6.78
CA ASP A 37 64.51 10.13 -6.78
C ASP A 37 64.98 10.72 -5.44
N GLU A 38 66.24 10.41 -5.19
CA GLU A 38 66.99 10.45 -3.95
C GLU A 38 67.39 11.85 -3.49
N ALA A 39 67.64 11.91 -2.19
CA ALA A 39 68.65 12.69 -1.48
C ALA A 39 69.65 13.52 -2.33
N ASP A 40 69.74 14.82 -2.01
CA ASP A 40 71.00 15.56 -2.11
C ASP A 40 71.25 16.40 -0.85
N VAL A 41 72.51 16.36 -0.45
CA VAL A 41 73.08 16.75 0.84
C VAL A 41 73.67 18.15 0.71
N SER A 42 73.38 19.07 1.63
CA SER A 42 74.34 20.14 1.92
C SER A 42 74.26 20.57 3.38
N ALA A 43 75.39 20.35 4.06
CA ALA A 43 75.65 20.76 5.42
C ALA A 43 76.00 22.24 5.48
N GLU A 44 75.27 23.01 6.28
CA GLU A 44 75.74 24.28 6.83
C GLU A 44 75.30 24.32 8.31
N GLN A 45 76.27 24.47 9.21
CA GLN A 45 76.07 24.48 10.66
C GLN A 45 75.35 25.76 11.10
N GLU A 46 74.20 25.61 11.77
CA GLU A 46 73.56 26.62 12.61
C GLU A 46 73.53 26.13 14.08
N PRO A 47 73.54 27.03 15.08
CA PRO A 47 73.90 26.71 16.45
C PRO A 47 72.87 25.79 17.14
N GLU A 48 73.34 24.93 18.05
CA GLU A 48 72.47 24.06 18.86
C GLU A 48 71.36 24.88 19.55
N PRO A 49 70.07 24.51 19.38
CA PRO A 49 68.99 25.15 20.11
C PRO A 49 69.08 24.81 21.60
N ALA A 50 68.79 25.79 22.46
CA ALA A 50 68.61 25.55 23.89
C ALA A 50 67.54 24.47 24.11
N PRO A 51 67.64 23.65 25.18
CA PRO A 51 66.62 22.64 25.46
C PRO A 51 65.26 23.32 25.61
N GLU A 52 64.30 22.92 24.75
CA GLU A 52 62.91 23.30 24.90
C GLU A 52 62.40 22.84 26.27
N PRO A 53 61.57 23.64 26.96
CA PRO A 53 60.94 23.19 28.19
C PRO A 53 60.08 21.95 27.90
N ASP A 54 60.23 20.91 28.72
CA ASP A 54 59.36 19.72 28.69
C ASP A 54 57.88 20.17 28.59
N PRO A 55 57.08 19.57 27.70
CA PRO A 55 55.66 19.88 27.60
C PRO A 55 55.02 19.59 28.96
N VAL A 56 54.52 20.64 29.59
CA VAL A 56 53.67 20.50 30.79
C VAL A 56 52.48 19.67 30.35
N ALA A 57 52.29 18.51 30.97
CA ALA A 57 51.13 17.67 30.72
C ALA A 57 49.86 18.52 30.80
N GLU A 58 49.11 18.62 29.69
CA GLU A 58 47.79 19.20 29.72
C GLU A 58 46.93 18.43 30.74
N PRO A 59 46.15 19.13 31.57
CA PRO A 59 45.26 18.47 32.51
C PRO A 59 44.30 17.57 31.74
N GLU A 60 44.17 16.32 32.18
CA GLU A 60 43.18 15.39 31.61
C GLU A 60 41.79 16.05 31.61
N PRO A 61 41.05 16.00 30.49
CA PRO A 61 39.73 16.61 30.41
C PRO A 61 38.81 15.96 31.44
N GLU A 62 38.15 16.78 32.26
CA GLU A 62 37.17 16.30 33.23
C GLU A 62 36.05 15.53 32.52
N PRO A 63 35.55 14.44 33.12
CA PRO A 63 34.48 13.64 32.51
C PRO A 63 33.23 14.50 32.34
N VAL A 64 32.77 14.59 31.10
CA VAL A 64 31.50 15.25 30.75
C VAL A 64 30.36 14.52 31.45
N PRO A 65 29.44 15.24 32.14
CA PRO A 65 28.29 14.61 32.79
C PRO A 65 27.48 13.78 31.78
N GLU A 66 27.16 12.54 32.15
CA GLU A 66 26.29 11.69 31.33
C GLU A 66 24.94 12.40 31.07
N PRO A 67 24.42 12.34 29.83
CA PRO A 67 23.13 12.93 29.51
C PRO A 67 22.04 12.26 30.35
N GLN A 68 21.26 13.08 31.06
CA GLN A 68 20.12 12.58 31.82
C GLN A 68 19.10 11.93 30.86
N PRO A 69 18.43 10.84 31.29
CA PRO A 69 17.42 10.18 30.48
C PRO A 69 16.31 11.17 30.12
N GLU A 70 15.98 11.25 28.83
CA GLU A 70 14.87 12.08 28.36
C GLU A 70 13.56 11.60 28.98
N PRO A 71 12.66 12.53 29.39
CA PRO A 71 11.37 12.16 29.94
C PRO A 71 10.55 11.37 28.91
N GLU A 72 9.96 10.26 29.33
CA GLU A 72 9.10 9.43 28.47
C GLU A 72 7.96 10.29 27.88
N PRO A 73 7.64 10.12 26.59
CA PRO A 73 6.57 10.86 25.95
C PRO A 73 5.24 10.54 26.62
N GLU A 74 4.51 11.59 27.01
CA GLU A 74 3.16 11.43 27.55
C GLU A 74 2.25 10.72 26.53
N PRO A 75 1.35 9.84 26.99
CA PRO A 75 0.44 9.13 26.11
C PRO A 75 -0.45 10.12 25.34
N GLU A 76 -0.47 9.98 24.01
CA GLU A 76 -1.28 10.82 23.15
C GLU A 76 -2.78 10.69 23.49
N PRO A 77 -3.54 11.80 23.45
CA PRO A 77 -4.97 11.77 23.69
C PRO A 77 -5.66 10.91 22.64
N VAL A 78 -6.43 9.91 23.10
CA VAL A 78 -7.22 9.03 22.23
C VAL A 78 -8.23 9.90 21.46
N PRO A 79 -8.26 9.84 20.12
CA PRO A 79 -9.19 10.64 19.33
C PRO A 79 -10.64 10.30 19.70
N GLU A 80 -11.45 11.34 19.92
CA GLU A 80 -12.88 11.19 20.18
C GLU A 80 -13.58 10.52 18.97
N PRO A 81 -14.57 9.65 19.22
CA PRO A 81 -15.29 8.97 18.15
C PRO A 81 -15.97 9.99 17.24
N LEU A 82 -15.73 9.87 15.93
CA LEU A 82 -16.39 10.68 14.92
C LEU A 82 -17.92 10.50 15.02
N PRO A 83 -18.71 11.58 14.91
CA PRO A 83 -20.16 11.49 14.91
C PRO A 83 -20.63 10.59 13.77
N GLU A 84 -21.55 9.67 14.09
CA GLU A 84 -22.12 8.75 13.11
C GLU A 84 -22.78 9.53 11.96
N PRO A 85 -22.64 9.07 10.70
CA PRO A 85 -23.25 9.71 9.56
C PRO A 85 -24.77 9.71 9.73
N VAL A 86 -25.37 10.89 9.73
CA VAL A 86 -26.81 11.06 9.73
C VAL A 86 -27.33 10.47 8.42
N ALA A 87 -28.22 9.48 8.50
CA ALA A 87 -28.83 8.88 7.33
C ALA A 87 -29.46 9.98 6.47
N GLU A 88 -29.05 10.07 5.20
CA GLU A 88 -29.72 10.92 4.23
C GLU A 88 -31.19 10.50 4.13
N PRO A 89 -32.12 11.46 4.02
CA PRO A 89 -33.54 11.15 3.88
C PRO A 89 -33.75 10.29 2.64
N GLU A 90 -34.44 9.16 2.80
CA GLU A 90 -34.80 8.29 1.67
C GLU A 90 -35.54 9.11 0.60
N PRO A 91 -35.23 8.91 -0.69
CA PRO A 91 -35.88 9.62 -1.77
C PRO A 91 -37.39 9.33 -1.75
N GLU A 92 -38.21 10.39 -1.84
CA GLU A 92 -39.66 10.25 -1.93
C GLU A 92 -40.02 9.38 -3.14
N PRO A 93 -40.98 8.44 -3.01
CA PRO A 93 -41.36 7.55 -4.10
C PRO A 93 -41.91 8.37 -5.27
N GLU A 94 -41.37 8.13 -6.47
CA GLU A 94 -41.89 8.73 -7.70
C GLU A 94 -43.38 8.37 -7.87
N PRO A 95 -44.20 9.31 -8.37
CA PRO A 95 -45.63 9.06 -8.56
C PRO A 95 -45.84 7.91 -9.55
N GLU A 96 -46.62 6.91 -9.13
CA GLU A 96 -46.96 5.77 -9.98
C GLU A 96 -47.64 6.23 -11.28
N PRO A 97 -47.30 5.61 -12.42
CA PRO A 97 -47.90 5.94 -13.70
C PRO A 97 -49.40 5.64 -13.67
N VAL A 98 -50.22 6.69 -13.84
CA VAL A 98 -51.66 6.54 -14.00
C VAL A 98 -51.92 5.99 -15.40
N PHE A 99 -52.30 4.71 -15.48
CA PHE A 99 -52.73 4.09 -16.72
C PHE A 99 -54.11 4.64 -17.11
N GLU A 100 -54.22 5.23 -18.30
CA GLU A 100 -55.53 5.47 -18.92
C GLU A 100 -56.19 4.11 -19.19
N PRO A 101 -57.50 3.97 -18.93
CA PRO A 101 -58.20 2.71 -19.17
C PRO A 101 -58.18 2.37 -20.66
N GLU A 102 -57.70 1.18 -21.00
CA GLU A 102 -57.76 0.63 -22.35
C GLU A 102 -59.23 0.56 -22.83
N PRO A 103 -59.48 0.80 -24.14
CA PRO A 103 -60.83 0.73 -24.69
C PRO A 103 -61.44 -0.66 -24.49
N GLU A 104 -62.71 -0.69 -24.08
CA GLU A 104 -63.43 -1.94 -23.81
C GLU A 104 -63.36 -2.90 -25.02
N PRO A 105 -63.07 -4.20 -24.78
CA PRO A 105 -62.97 -5.18 -25.84
C PRO A 105 -64.35 -5.40 -26.49
N VAL A 106 -64.39 -5.29 -27.81
CA VAL A 106 -65.54 -5.73 -28.61
C VAL A 106 -65.77 -7.24 -28.38
N PRO A 107 -67.02 -7.69 -28.18
CA PRO A 107 -67.31 -9.08 -27.86
C PRO A 107 -66.92 -10.00 -29.02
N GLN A 108 -66.01 -10.93 -28.75
CA GLN A 108 -65.73 -12.07 -29.62
C GLN A 108 -66.83 -13.14 -29.47
N PRO A 109 -67.17 -13.88 -30.53
CA PRO A 109 -68.17 -14.95 -30.46
C PRO A 109 -67.71 -16.09 -29.54
N GLU A 110 -68.64 -16.59 -28.71
CA GLU A 110 -68.46 -17.69 -27.76
C GLU A 110 -67.91 -18.97 -28.43
N PRO A 111 -66.84 -19.58 -27.90
CA PRO A 111 -66.47 -20.95 -28.24
C PRO A 111 -67.35 -21.97 -27.51
N GLU A 112 -67.80 -23.00 -28.23
CA GLU A 112 -68.50 -24.16 -27.66
C GLU A 112 -67.62 -24.86 -26.61
N PRO A 113 -68.20 -25.38 -25.50
CA PRO A 113 -67.42 -25.95 -24.40
C PRO A 113 -66.80 -27.30 -24.81
N ALA A 114 -65.47 -27.36 -24.82
CA ALA A 114 -64.75 -28.60 -24.62
C ALA A 114 -64.44 -28.73 -23.12
N ASP A 115 -64.85 -29.87 -22.56
CA ASP A 115 -64.78 -30.25 -21.16
C ASP A 115 -63.44 -29.89 -20.47
N LEU A 116 -63.55 -29.05 -19.43
CA LEU A 116 -62.48 -28.75 -18.48
C LEU A 116 -62.36 -29.90 -17.48
N ILE A 117 -61.18 -30.53 -17.42
CA ILE A 117 -60.74 -31.25 -16.22
C ILE A 117 -60.23 -30.19 -15.24
N ALA A 118 -60.86 -30.20 -14.06
CA ALA A 118 -60.55 -29.38 -12.90
C ALA A 118 -59.32 -29.88 -12.12
N ALA A 119 -58.80 -29.00 -11.27
CA ALA A 119 -57.59 -29.10 -10.43
C ALA A 119 -56.32 -28.71 -11.21
N GLU A 120 -55.47 -27.78 -10.78
CA GLU A 120 -54.94 -27.55 -9.43
C GLU A 120 -54.58 -26.06 -9.27
N GLU A 121 -55.17 -25.37 -8.30
CA GLU A 121 -54.71 -24.07 -7.79
C GLU A 121 -54.23 -24.26 -6.35
N GLU A 122 -53.13 -24.97 -6.11
CA GLU A 122 -52.36 -24.92 -4.84
C GLU A 122 -50.93 -25.39 -5.09
N ASP A 123 -50.08 -24.56 -5.72
CA ASP A 123 -48.62 -24.77 -5.62
C ASP A 123 -47.83 -23.46 -5.84
N VAL A 124 -48.27 -22.43 -5.12
CA VAL A 124 -47.55 -21.16 -4.97
C VAL A 124 -47.05 -21.16 -3.52
N LEU A 125 -45.72 -21.22 -3.35
CA LEU A 125 -44.92 -21.00 -2.13
C LEU A 125 -44.29 -22.23 -1.43
N GLU A 126 -43.41 -22.96 -2.12
CA GLU A 126 -42.31 -23.69 -1.45
C GLU A 126 -40.95 -23.37 -2.09
N LEU A 127 -40.48 -22.13 -1.92
CA LEU A 127 -39.19 -21.63 -2.45
C LEU A 127 -38.00 -21.96 -1.53
N THR A 128 -37.95 -23.16 -0.95
CA THR A 128 -36.79 -23.62 -0.16
C THR A 128 -36.39 -25.09 -0.36
N GLU A 129 -37.05 -25.84 -1.24
CA GLU A 129 -36.58 -27.18 -1.58
C GLU A 129 -35.47 -27.11 -2.66
N VAL A 130 -34.23 -27.31 -2.24
CA VAL A 130 -33.13 -27.64 -3.15
C VAL A 130 -33.37 -29.06 -3.66
N VAL A 131 -34.18 -29.17 -4.71
CA VAL A 131 -34.33 -30.40 -5.49
C VAL A 131 -32.98 -30.70 -6.15
N PRO A 132 -32.32 -31.84 -5.86
CA PRO A 132 -31.14 -32.24 -6.62
C PRO A 132 -31.58 -32.47 -8.08
N PRO A 133 -30.83 -32.00 -9.10
CA PRO A 133 -31.30 -32.08 -10.48
C PRO A 133 -31.24 -33.54 -10.97
N ALA A 134 -32.26 -34.32 -10.65
CA ALA A 134 -32.56 -35.55 -11.34
C ALA A 134 -33.14 -35.18 -12.71
N GLY A 135 -32.26 -35.12 -13.71
CA GLY A 135 -32.66 -35.37 -15.10
C GLY A 135 -33.39 -34.26 -15.85
N ARG A 136 -33.22 -32.98 -15.51
CA ARG A 136 -33.42 -31.94 -16.53
C ARG A 136 -32.28 -32.07 -17.53
N GLN A 137 -32.60 -32.49 -18.75
CA GLN A 137 -31.78 -32.16 -19.92
C GLN A 137 -31.78 -30.63 -20.01
N ALA A 138 -30.92 -29.99 -19.23
CA ALA A 138 -30.70 -28.57 -19.26
C ALA A 138 -30.02 -28.28 -20.59
N SER A 139 -30.83 -28.03 -21.62
CA SER A 139 -30.41 -27.18 -22.72
C SER A 139 -30.14 -25.82 -22.09
N GLY A 140 -28.92 -25.64 -21.60
CA GLY A 140 -28.45 -24.37 -21.07
C GLY A 140 -28.70 -23.29 -22.10
N ILE A 141 -29.05 -22.09 -21.63
CA ILE A 141 -29.16 -20.90 -22.49
C ILE A 141 -27.87 -20.70 -23.29
N VAL A 142 -26.76 -21.21 -22.76
CA VAL A 142 -25.45 -21.22 -23.39
C VAL A 142 -25.00 -22.66 -23.65
N SER A 143 -24.28 -22.85 -24.76
CA SER A 143 -23.71 -24.16 -25.08
C SER A 143 -22.59 -24.52 -24.10
N GLN A 144 -22.45 -25.80 -23.78
CA GLN A 144 -21.40 -26.34 -22.89
C GLN A 144 -19.97 -25.87 -23.23
N PRO A 145 -19.57 -25.72 -24.51
CA PRO A 145 -18.26 -25.13 -24.84
C PRO A 145 -18.11 -23.67 -24.40
N VAL A 146 -19.17 -22.87 -24.52
CA VAL A 146 -19.15 -21.44 -24.12
C VAL A 146 -19.10 -21.31 -22.59
N GLU A 147 -19.82 -22.17 -21.87
CA GLU A 147 -19.74 -22.24 -20.41
C GLU A 147 -18.32 -22.57 -19.94
N ASN A 148 -17.67 -23.54 -20.58
CA ASN A 148 -16.29 -23.91 -20.28
C ASN A 148 -15.30 -22.78 -20.61
N ILE A 149 -15.46 -22.08 -21.73
CA ILE A 149 -14.61 -20.94 -22.11
C ILE A 149 -14.77 -19.81 -21.09
N ALA A 150 -16.00 -19.49 -20.69
CA ALA A 150 -16.27 -18.48 -19.67
C ALA A 150 -15.67 -18.88 -18.30
N ALA A 151 -15.87 -20.13 -17.88
CA ALA A 151 -15.28 -20.63 -16.64
C ALA A 151 -13.74 -20.55 -16.64
N GLN A 152 -13.12 -20.86 -17.78
CA GLN A 152 -11.67 -20.79 -17.96
C GLN A 152 -11.14 -19.35 -17.97
N SER A 153 -11.84 -18.39 -18.59
CA SER A 153 -11.41 -16.99 -18.59
C SER A 153 -11.51 -16.36 -17.19
N PHE A 154 -12.58 -16.66 -16.45
CA PHE A 154 -12.72 -16.24 -15.06
C PHE A 154 -11.68 -16.89 -14.16
N ALA A 155 -11.38 -18.19 -14.36
CA ALA A 155 -10.32 -18.87 -13.63
C ALA A 155 -8.92 -18.31 -13.94
N HIS A 156 -8.68 -17.87 -15.18
CA HIS A 156 -7.42 -17.22 -15.56
C HIS A 156 -7.29 -15.85 -14.89
N LEU A 157 -8.34 -15.03 -14.89
CA LEU A 157 -8.36 -13.75 -14.19
C LEU A 157 -8.20 -13.91 -12.67
N SER A 158 -8.88 -14.89 -12.06
CA SER A 158 -8.72 -15.13 -10.62
C SER A 158 -7.33 -15.65 -10.28
N HIS A 159 -6.73 -16.49 -11.13
CA HIS A 159 -5.36 -16.92 -10.96
C HIS A 159 -4.40 -15.73 -11.03
N LEU A 160 -4.55 -14.83 -12.01
CA LEU A 160 -3.75 -13.60 -12.11
C LEU A 160 -3.90 -12.67 -10.89
N MET A 161 -5.10 -12.59 -10.30
CA MET A 161 -5.33 -11.84 -9.07
C MET A 161 -4.73 -12.50 -7.82
N VAL A 162 -4.66 -13.84 -7.78
CA VAL A 162 -4.22 -14.61 -6.60
C VAL A 162 -2.72 -14.89 -6.59
N THR A 163 -2.07 -15.12 -7.74
CA THR A 163 -0.64 -15.45 -7.80
C THR A 163 0.29 -14.23 -7.76
N GLY A 164 -0.25 -13.01 -7.74
CA GLY A 164 0.51 -11.74 -7.81
C GLY A 164 1.33 -11.35 -6.58
N TYR A 165 1.36 -12.16 -5.51
CA TYR A 165 2.09 -11.79 -4.27
C TYR A 165 3.62 -11.90 -4.36
N ASN A 166 4.17 -12.49 -5.43
CA ASN A 166 5.63 -12.71 -5.57
C ASN A 166 6.25 -12.12 -6.84
N GLY A 167 5.53 -11.31 -7.62
CA GLY A 167 6.06 -10.79 -8.90
C GLY A 167 5.24 -9.66 -9.50
N ALA A 168 5.69 -8.45 -9.19
CA ALA A 168 5.69 -7.21 -9.98
C ALA A 168 4.76 -7.10 -11.23
N ASP A 169 3.91 -6.05 -11.18
CA ASP A 169 3.49 -5.21 -12.33
C ASP A 169 2.18 -5.52 -13.06
N ASN A 170 1.49 -6.63 -12.80
CA ASN A 170 0.20 -6.93 -13.49
C ASN A 170 -1.00 -7.10 -12.55
N THR A 171 -0.91 -6.67 -11.29
CA THR A 171 -2.07 -6.64 -10.40
C THR A 171 -2.89 -5.39 -10.64
N LEU A 172 -4.21 -5.47 -10.43
CA LEU A 172 -5.08 -4.29 -10.46
C LEU A 172 -4.56 -3.22 -9.49
N GLU A 173 -4.05 -3.62 -8.34
CA GLU A 173 -3.45 -2.71 -7.37
C GLU A 173 -2.20 -2.00 -7.93
N ALA A 174 -1.32 -2.70 -8.65
CA ALA A 174 -0.14 -2.09 -9.26
C ALA A 174 -0.54 -1.04 -10.32
N VAL A 175 -1.52 -1.35 -11.17
CA VAL A 175 -2.06 -0.42 -12.17
C VAL A 175 -2.74 0.78 -11.50
N VAL A 176 -3.60 0.54 -10.51
CA VAL A 176 -4.28 1.61 -9.76
C VAL A 176 -3.26 2.48 -9.02
N ARG A 177 -2.23 1.90 -8.42
CA ARG A 177 -1.14 2.63 -7.75
C ARG A 177 -0.33 3.46 -8.74
N GLU A 178 -0.02 2.92 -9.92
CA GLU A 178 0.66 3.66 -10.98
C GLU A 178 -0.17 4.86 -11.44
N MET A 179 -1.49 4.70 -11.58
CA MET A 179 -2.40 5.78 -11.98
C MET A 179 -2.65 6.80 -10.87
N LEU A 180 -2.76 6.38 -9.61
CA LEU A 180 -3.02 7.28 -8.47
C LEU A 180 -1.77 8.03 -8.02
N ARG A 181 -0.57 7.49 -8.22
CA ARG A 181 0.68 8.14 -7.82
C ARG A 181 0.81 9.59 -8.32
N PRO A 182 0.65 9.91 -9.62
CA PRO A 182 0.79 11.30 -10.08
C PRO A 182 -0.32 12.22 -9.55
N MET A 183 -1.55 11.72 -9.36
CA MET A 183 -2.66 12.52 -8.83
C MET A 183 -2.44 12.85 -7.34
N LEU A 184 -2.00 11.86 -6.56
CA LEU A 184 -1.68 12.04 -5.14
C LEU A 184 -0.45 12.92 -4.96
N GLN A 185 0.55 12.80 -5.82
CA GLN A 185 1.74 13.67 -5.78
C GLN A 185 1.36 15.13 -6.02
N ALA A 186 0.62 15.43 -7.09
CA ALA A 186 0.18 16.80 -7.36
C ALA A 186 -0.67 17.38 -6.22
N TRP A 187 -1.54 16.56 -5.64
CA TRP A 187 -2.34 16.98 -4.49
C TRP A 187 -1.48 17.26 -3.25
N LEU A 188 -0.52 16.37 -2.94
CA LEU A 188 0.39 16.57 -1.81
C LEU A 188 1.26 17.81 -2.03
N ASP A 189 1.77 18.05 -3.22
CA ASP A 189 2.57 19.25 -3.53
C ASP A 189 1.79 20.55 -3.27
N GLU A 190 0.48 20.55 -3.52
CA GLU A 190 -0.39 21.71 -3.30
C GLU A 190 -0.90 21.84 -1.86
N ASN A 191 -1.19 20.73 -1.18
CA ASN A 191 -1.92 20.73 0.10
C ASN A 191 -1.05 20.40 1.32
N LEU A 192 0.08 19.72 1.15
CA LEU A 192 0.96 19.35 2.25
C LEU A 192 1.54 20.57 3.00
N PRO A 193 1.94 21.68 2.33
CA PRO A 193 2.47 22.84 3.04
C PRO A 193 1.49 23.46 4.04
N SER A 194 0.20 23.58 3.69
CA SER A 194 -0.82 24.14 4.59
C SER A 194 -1.15 23.20 5.74
N ILE A 195 -1.29 21.89 5.46
CA ILE A 195 -1.54 20.88 6.48
C ILE A 195 -0.42 20.86 7.53
N VAL A 196 0.84 20.97 7.09
CA VAL A 196 1.99 21.02 8.00
C VAL A 196 2.01 22.32 8.80
N GLN A 197 1.70 23.46 8.18
CA GLN A 197 1.62 24.75 8.90
C GLN A 197 0.55 24.69 10.01
N ASP A 198 -0.65 24.20 9.69
CA ASP A 198 -1.73 24.07 10.67
C ASP A 198 -1.36 23.08 11.80
N ALA A 199 -0.66 21.99 11.47
CA ALA A 199 -0.18 21.02 12.46
C ALA A 199 0.90 21.63 13.37
N VAL A 200 1.89 22.34 12.81
CA VAL A 200 2.98 22.98 13.55
C VAL A 200 2.46 24.14 14.40
N GLU A 201 1.54 24.97 13.89
CA GLU A 201 0.93 26.04 14.67
C GLU A 201 0.16 25.48 15.87
N ARG A 202 -0.61 24.40 15.67
CA ARG A 202 -1.29 23.68 16.75
C ARG A 202 -0.28 23.13 17.77
N GLU A 203 0.86 22.62 17.31
CA GLU A 203 1.93 22.12 18.16
C GLU A 203 2.58 23.23 19.02
N VAL A 204 2.94 24.34 18.39
CA VAL A 204 3.53 25.50 19.07
C VAL A 204 2.54 26.14 20.05
N ALA A 205 1.26 26.23 19.69
CA ALA A 205 0.20 26.70 20.58
C ALA A 205 0.04 25.81 21.82
N ARG A 206 0.24 24.49 21.64
CA ARG A 206 0.18 23.53 22.75
C ARG A 206 1.39 23.67 23.69
N ILE A 207 2.59 23.75 23.13
CA ILE A 207 3.84 23.89 23.90
C ILE A 207 3.87 25.24 24.63
N SER A 208 3.45 26.32 23.98
CA SER A 208 3.40 27.65 24.59
C SER A 208 2.37 27.78 25.71
N ARG A 209 1.28 26.99 25.69
CA ARG A 209 0.31 26.93 26.80
C ARG A 209 0.83 26.14 28.00
N ARG A 210 1.74 25.19 27.78
CA ARG A 210 2.31 24.32 28.82
C ARG A 210 3.49 24.96 29.56
N LYS A 211 4.10 26.01 28.99
CA LYS A 211 5.22 26.76 29.58
C LYS A 211 4.73 27.97 30.37
#